data_AF-A0A670JRG6-F1
#
_entry.id   AF-A0A670JRG6-F1
#
_cell.length_a   1.000
_cell.length_b   1.000
_cell.length_c   1.000
_cell.angle_alpha   90.00
_cell.angle_beta   90.00
_cell.angle_gamma   90.00
#
_symmetry.space_group_name_H-M   'P 1'
#
loop_
_entity.id
_entity.type
_entity.pdbx_description
1 polymer ?
#
loop_
_entity_poly.entity_id
_entity_poly.type
_entity_poly.pdbx_seq_one_letter_code
_entity_poly.pdbx_strand_id
1 'polypeptide(L)'
;QPQSRLLLDTKSVYILDCWSDVFIWIGRKSPRLVRAAALKLGQELCSMLHRPKHAMVTRNLEGTECQVFKSKFKNWDDVLKVDYTRNAESVKQADGLSGKVQKDSEKKDQMKADLTALFLPRQPPMPLSEAEQLMEEWNEDLDGMEGFVLEGKKFARLPEEEFGHFHTQDCYVFLCRYWVPVESEEQEEEKKKKKKRPEGAAEGEEEEEEEEEEEEEEKQPEEDFQCVVYFWQGREASNMGWLTFTFSLQKKFENLFPGKLEVVRMTQQQENPKFLSHFKRKFIVHKGKRKARDDGLQPSLYHIRTNGSALCTRCIQINTDSSLLNSEFCFILKVPFESTDNQGIVYTWVGRAADPDEAKLAEDMMNCMFDDSYSKQVINEGEEPENFFWVGIGAQKPYDGDADYMKYSRLFRCSNEKGYFAVSEKCSDFCQDDLADDDIMLLDNGREVYMWVGTQTSQVEIKLSLKACQVYIQHMRSKDTAHPRKLRLVRKGNEPPAFTRCFHAWSVFRKPLA
;
A
#
# COMPACT_ATOMS: atom_id res chain seq x y z
N GLN A 1 36.54 -8.81 24.41
CA GLN A 1 36.38 -8.01 25.65
C GLN A 1 35.09 -7.20 25.53
N PRO A 2 34.37 -6.88 26.62
CA PRO A 2 33.14 -6.08 26.54
C PRO A 2 33.44 -4.68 26.00
N GLN A 3 32.65 -4.22 25.03
CA GLN A 3 32.83 -2.90 24.39
C GLN A 3 32.07 -1.79 25.14
N SER A 4 32.38 -0.52 24.85
CA SER A 4 31.65 0.63 25.39
C SER A 4 30.49 1.01 24.48
N ARG A 5 29.31 1.36 25.03
CA ARG A 5 28.18 1.88 24.26
C ARG A 5 28.53 3.16 23.49
N LEU A 6 29.47 3.96 24.02
CA LEU A 6 29.97 5.21 23.41
C LEU A 6 30.67 5.03 22.05
N LEU A 7 30.86 3.78 21.58
CA LEU A 7 31.40 3.47 20.26
C LEU A 7 30.34 3.46 19.15
N LEU A 8 29.05 3.52 19.49
CA LEU A 8 27.92 3.42 18.56
C LEU A 8 27.33 4.81 18.28
N ASP A 9 27.74 5.43 17.17
CA ASP A 9 27.17 6.67 16.65
C ASP A 9 25.87 6.39 15.87
N THR A 10 24.81 7.09 16.23
CA THR A 10 23.51 7.09 15.56
C THR A 10 23.57 7.42 14.06
N LYS A 11 24.56 8.19 13.59
CA LYS A 11 24.79 8.47 12.15
C LYS A 11 25.39 7.27 11.38
N SER A 12 25.77 6.20 12.08
CA SER A 12 26.53 5.06 11.54
C SER A 12 25.80 3.71 11.70
N VAL A 13 26.35 2.68 11.06
CA VAL A 13 25.89 1.29 11.19
C VAL A 13 27.08 0.41 11.54
N TYR A 14 26.93 -0.45 12.55
CA TYR A 14 28.01 -1.23 13.11
C TYR A 14 27.72 -2.73 13.01
N ILE A 15 28.74 -3.52 12.71
CA ILE A 15 28.68 -4.97 12.74
C ILE A 15 29.54 -5.46 13.91
N LEU A 16 28.89 -6.07 14.90
CA LEU A 16 29.55 -6.71 16.03
C LEU A 16 29.63 -8.22 15.77
N ASP A 17 30.82 -8.67 15.37
CA ASP A 17 31.13 -10.08 15.16
C ASP A 17 31.52 -10.77 16.48
N CYS A 18 30.68 -11.71 16.94
CA CYS A 18 30.92 -12.55 18.12
C CYS A 18 31.25 -14.01 17.75
N TRP A 19 31.70 -14.28 16.51
CA TRP A 19 31.97 -15.60 15.93
C TRP A 19 30.75 -16.52 15.76
N SER A 20 30.04 -16.86 16.83
CA SER A 20 28.76 -17.60 16.81
C SER A 20 27.59 -16.72 16.39
N ASP A 21 27.64 -15.43 16.70
CA ASP A 21 26.54 -14.49 16.43
C ASP A 21 27.12 -13.24 15.78
N VAL A 22 26.46 -12.75 14.74
CA VAL A 22 26.82 -11.50 14.06
C VAL A 22 25.67 -10.53 14.27
N PHE A 23 25.90 -9.47 15.03
CA PHE A 23 24.90 -8.45 15.28
C PHE A 23 25.12 -7.25 14.38
N ILE A 24 24.05 -6.73 13.79
CA ILE A 24 24.07 -5.54 12.95
C ILE A 24 23.27 -4.47 13.67
N TRP A 25 23.95 -3.48 14.24
CA TRP A 25 23.32 -2.35 14.93
C TRP A 25 23.19 -1.18 13.97
N ILE A 26 21.96 -0.69 13.81
CA ILE A 26 21.58 0.33 12.85
C ILE A 26 21.23 1.61 13.60
N GLY A 27 22.07 2.64 13.47
CA GLY A 27 21.80 3.96 14.01
C GLY A 27 20.57 4.62 13.36
N ARG A 28 19.79 5.36 14.16
CA ARG A 28 18.56 6.03 13.74
C ARG A 28 18.83 7.16 12.75
N LYS A 29 19.97 7.87 12.90
CA LYS A 29 20.49 8.87 11.95
C LYS A 29 21.30 8.29 10.78
N SER A 30 21.34 6.96 10.58
CA SER A 30 22.25 6.37 9.58
C SER A 30 21.69 6.39 8.14
N PRO A 31 22.49 6.69 7.11
CA PRO A 31 22.01 6.72 5.73
C PRO A 31 21.36 5.41 5.25
N ARG A 32 20.18 5.49 4.64
CA ARG A 32 19.39 4.29 4.20
C ARG A 32 20.21 3.27 3.40
N LEU A 33 21.18 3.70 2.59
CA LEU A 33 22.01 2.79 1.80
C LEU A 33 23.15 2.15 2.60
N VAL A 34 23.69 2.82 3.63
CA VAL A 34 24.64 2.23 4.58
C VAL A 34 23.95 1.14 5.40
N ARG A 35 22.67 1.34 5.78
CA ARG A 35 21.83 0.29 6.41
C ARG A 35 21.73 -0.96 5.51
N ALA A 36 21.43 -0.77 4.22
CA ALA A 36 21.32 -1.86 3.25
C ALA A 36 22.66 -2.57 3.00
N ALA A 37 23.76 -1.82 2.88
CA ALA A 37 25.10 -2.36 2.69
C ALA A 37 25.56 -3.19 3.90
N ALA A 38 25.34 -2.71 5.12
CA ALA A 38 25.69 -3.44 6.34
C ALA A 38 24.88 -4.72 6.52
N LEU A 39 23.58 -4.71 6.18
CA LEU A 39 22.75 -5.93 6.18
C LEU A 39 23.29 -7.00 5.22
N LYS A 40 23.71 -6.60 4.02
CA LYS A 40 24.33 -7.50 3.05
C LYS A 40 25.70 -7.99 3.50
N LEU A 41 26.55 -7.09 4.00
CA LEU A 41 27.89 -7.42 4.50
C LEU A 41 27.83 -8.39 5.69
N GLY A 42 26.89 -8.22 6.63
CA GLY A 42 26.73 -9.14 7.75
C GLY A 42 26.27 -10.55 7.33
N GLN A 43 25.54 -10.68 6.22
CA GLN A 43 25.22 -11.98 5.61
C GLN A 43 26.44 -12.60 4.91
N GLU A 44 27.22 -11.79 4.17
CA GLU A 44 28.44 -12.24 3.49
C GLU A 44 29.58 -12.60 4.48
N LEU A 45 29.68 -11.92 5.63
CA LEU A 45 30.61 -12.26 6.72
C LEU A 45 30.34 -13.64 7.35
N CYS A 46 29.12 -14.18 7.20
CA CYS A 46 28.77 -15.53 7.62
C CYS A 46 29.07 -16.61 6.55
N SER A 47 29.22 -16.23 5.28
CA SER A 47 29.60 -17.16 4.20
C SER A 47 31.10 -17.15 3.88
N MET A 48 31.80 -16.03 4.12
CA MET A 48 33.22 -15.87 3.83
C MET A 48 34.17 -16.38 4.94
N LEU A 49 33.68 -16.53 6.17
CA LEU A 49 34.49 -16.90 7.34
C LEU A 49 34.05 -18.23 7.94
N HIS A 50 34.99 -19.03 8.45
CA HIS A 50 34.69 -20.33 9.06
C HIS A 50 33.94 -20.17 10.40
N ARG A 51 32.66 -20.53 10.40
CA ARG A 51 31.73 -20.38 11.54
C ARG A 51 30.95 -21.67 11.82
N PRO A 52 30.37 -21.82 13.03
CA PRO A 52 29.45 -22.91 13.35
C PRO A 52 28.18 -22.87 12.46
N LYS A 53 27.60 -24.04 12.16
CA LYS A 53 26.37 -24.16 11.34
C LYS A 53 25.14 -23.46 11.93
N HIS A 54 25.16 -23.14 13.21
CA HIS A 54 24.09 -22.45 13.92
C HIS A 54 24.31 -20.93 14.02
N ALA A 55 25.32 -20.38 13.33
CA ALA A 55 25.63 -18.96 13.43
C ALA A 55 24.51 -18.09 12.84
N MET A 56 24.08 -17.08 13.60
CA MET A 56 22.93 -16.24 13.25
C MET A 56 23.32 -14.78 13.04
N VAL A 57 22.63 -14.12 12.10
CA VAL A 57 22.75 -12.68 11.84
C VAL A 57 21.54 -11.98 12.43
N THR A 58 21.74 -11.15 13.46
CA THR A 58 20.66 -10.49 14.21
C THR A 58 20.70 -8.97 14.01
N ARG A 59 19.64 -8.41 13.42
CA ARG A 59 19.47 -6.96 13.27
C ARG A 59 18.99 -6.33 14.57
N ASN A 60 19.61 -5.22 14.95
CA ASN A 60 19.21 -4.34 16.06
C ASN A 60 19.07 -2.92 15.50
N LEU A 61 17.96 -2.25 15.78
CA LEU A 61 17.77 -0.83 15.44
C LEU A 61 17.94 0.01 16.71
N GLU A 62 18.52 1.19 16.59
CA GLU A 62 18.83 2.05 17.74
C GLU A 62 17.60 2.40 18.60
N GLY A 63 17.70 2.06 19.89
CA GLY A 63 16.63 2.18 20.88
C GLY A 63 15.68 0.97 20.94
N THR A 64 15.93 -0.09 20.16
CA THR A 64 15.13 -1.33 20.14
C THR A 64 16.01 -2.59 20.22
N GLU A 65 17.23 -2.46 20.74
CA GLU A 65 18.21 -3.55 20.71
C GLU A 65 17.81 -4.72 21.63
N CYS A 66 18.05 -5.94 21.17
CA CYS A 66 17.73 -7.13 21.95
C CYS A 66 18.69 -7.28 23.14
N GLN A 67 18.19 -7.89 24.22
CA GLN A 67 18.96 -8.07 25.46
C GLN A 67 20.28 -8.84 25.24
N VAL A 68 20.30 -9.76 24.28
CA VAL A 68 21.52 -10.52 23.91
C VAL A 68 22.58 -9.61 23.29
N PHE A 69 22.18 -8.60 22.49
CA PHE A 69 23.10 -7.58 21.96
C PHE A 69 23.59 -6.64 23.07
N LYS A 70 22.67 -6.08 23.88
CA LYS A 70 23.00 -5.18 25.00
C LYS A 70 24.01 -5.83 25.96
N SER A 71 23.89 -7.13 26.21
CA SER A 71 24.81 -7.92 27.06
C SER A 71 26.29 -7.95 26.60
N LYS A 72 26.60 -7.56 25.36
CA LYS A 72 27.99 -7.54 24.83
C LYS A 72 28.75 -6.25 25.19
N PHE A 73 28.04 -5.25 25.70
CA PHE A 73 28.58 -3.94 26.07
C PHE A 73 28.57 -3.76 27.59
N LYS A 74 29.49 -2.94 28.11
CA LYS A 74 29.45 -2.46 29.50
C LYS A 74 28.56 -1.23 29.59
N ASN A 75 27.75 -1.18 30.66
CA ASN A 75 26.94 -0.03 31.07
C ASN A 75 26.05 0.50 29.94
N TRP A 76 25.13 -0.35 29.47
CA TRP A 76 24.14 0.03 28.46
C TRP A 76 22.93 0.71 29.11
N ASP A 77 22.99 2.04 29.25
CA ASP A 77 21.87 2.86 29.74
C ASP A 77 21.04 3.37 28.56
N ASP A 78 19.75 3.03 28.49
CA ASP A 78 18.89 3.40 27.35
C ASP A 78 18.53 4.90 27.34
N VAL A 79 19.12 5.64 26.39
CA VAL A 79 18.87 7.08 26.17
C VAL A 79 18.73 7.33 24.66
N LEU A 80 17.64 8.01 24.27
CA LEU A 80 17.15 8.21 22.89
C LEU A 80 17.43 9.63 22.35
N LYS A 81 17.95 9.78 21.11
CA LYS A 81 17.85 10.99 20.24
C LYS A 81 17.88 10.59 18.73
N VAL A 82 17.44 11.48 17.81
CA VAL A 82 16.88 11.11 16.48
C VAL A 82 17.40 11.96 15.29
N ASP A 83 17.33 11.38 14.07
CA ASP A 83 17.39 11.88 12.66
C ASP A 83 18.66 12.14 11.83
N TYR A 84 18.75 11.50 10.63
CA TYR A 84 19.35 11.96 9.35
C TYR A 84 19.22 10.89 8.22
N THR A 85 18.31 11.11 7.28
CA THR A 85 18.55 11.26 5.81
C THR A 85 19.38 10.23 4.98
N ARG A 86 19.87 10.61 3.77
CA ARG A 86 19.73 9.80 2.51
C ARG A 86 20.95 8.98 2.05
N ASN A 87 20.62 8.00 1.18
CA ASN A 87 21.33 7.42 0.01
C ASN A 87 22.87 7.52 -0.14
N ALA A 88 23.47 6.48 -0.74
CA ALA A 88 24.79 6.57 -1.35
C ALA A 88 24.83 5.92 -2.74
N GLU A 89 25.23 6.66 -3.76
CA GLU A 89 25.79 6.05 -4.96
C GLU A 89 27.10 5.33 -4.58
N SER A 90 27.21 4.03 -4.85
CA SER A 90 28.49 3.33 -5.01
C SER A 90 28.25 1.88 -5.43
N VAL A 91 28.57 1.54 -6.68
CA VAL A 91 29.70 0.64 -7.03
C VAL A 91 30.09 0.90 -8.50
N LYS A 92 31.17 1.66 -8.70
CA LYS A 92 32.14 1.47 -9.78
C LYS A 92 33.48 1.25 -9.08
N GLN A 93 34.11 0.09 -9.22
CA GLN A 93 35.34 -0.21 -9.98
C GLN A 93 35.88 -1.53 -9.38
N ALA A 94 36.75 -2.36 -9.98
CA ALA A 94 37.21 -2.63 -11.35
C ALA A 94 37.97 -4.01 -11.25
N ASP A 95 38.39 -4.74 -12.29
CA ASP A 95 38.27 -4.62 -13.76
C ASP A 95 38.21 -6.08 -14.32
N GLY A 96 38.54 -6.47 -15.56
CA GLY A 96 38.99 -5.79 -16.77
C GLY A 96 39.57 -6.80 -17.77
N LEU A 97 38.98 -6.94 -18.96
CA LEU A 97 39.55 -7.72 -20.07
C LEU A 97 38.89 -7.29 -21.39
N SER A 98 39.64 -6.57 -22.23
CA SER A 98 39.19 -6.11 -23.54
C SER A 98 39.07 -7.29 -24.52
N GLY A 99 37.84 -7.60 -24.97
CA GLY A 99 37.70 -8.80 -25.80
C GLY A 99 36.30 -9.21 -26.26
N LYS A 100 35.43 -8.26 -26.67
CA LYS A 100 34.41 -8.38 -27.74
C LYS A 100 33.29 -7.34 -27.60
N VAL A 101 33.53 -6.14 -28.14
CA VAL A 101 32.45 -5.37 -28.79
C VAL A 101 32.12 -6.07 -30.11
N GLN A 102 31.48 -7.24 -30.01
CA GLN A 102 30.90 -8.05 -31.10
C GLN A 102 30.31 -9.36 -30.52
N LYS A 103 29.28 -9.26 -29.67
CA LYS A 103 28.27 -10.34 -29.55
C LYS A 103 26.86 -9.98 -29.07
N ASP A 104 26.54 -8.70 -28.90
CA ASP A 104 25.17 -8.23 -28.62
C ASP A 104 24.35 -7.93 -29.91
N SER A 105 24.84 -8.42 -31.06
CA SER A 105 24.08 -8.47 -32.32
C SER A 105 23.39 -9.82 -32.56
N GLU A 106 23.62 -10.84 -31.71
CA GLU A 106 23.23 -12.24 -31.96
C GLU A 106 22.45 -12.91 -30.81
N LYS A 107 21.71 -12.13 -30.01
CA LYS A 107 20.68 -12.65 -29.08
C LYS A 107 19.32 -11.96 -29.22
N LYS A 108 19.02 -11.51 -30.44
CA LYS A 108 17.75 -10.82 -30.78
C LYS A 108 16.63 -11.78 -31.22
N ASP A 109 16.75 -13.07 -30.90
CA ASP A 109 15.95 -14.13 -31.56
C ASP A 109 15.53 -15.31 -30.64
N GLN A 110 15.24 -15.01 -29.37
CA GLN A 110 14.40 -15.89 -28.54
C GLN A 110 13.40 -15.05 -27.76
N MET A 111 12.11 -15.19 -28.09
CA MET A 111 11.00 -14.75 -27.23
C MET A 111 11.08 -15.52 -25.90
N LYS A 112 11.76 -14.94 -24.91
CA LYS A 112 11.77 -15.47 -23.55
C LYS A 112 10.47 -15.07 -22.87
N ALA A 113 9.64 -16.05 -22.55
CA ALA A 113 8.51 -15.84 -21.66
C ALA A 113 9.01 -15.69 -20.21
N ASP A 114 8.59 -14.64 -19.52
CA ASP A 114 8.82 -14.50 -18.07
C ASP A 114 7.60 -15.01 -17.30
N LEU A 115 7.78 -16.12 -16.58
CA LEU A 115 6.75 -16.76 -15.76
C LEU A 115 7.06 -16.64 -14.26
N THR A 116 8.07 -15.86 -13.86
CA THR A 116 8.67 -15.92 -12.51
C THR A 116 7.64 -15.70 -11.41
N ALA A 117 6.71 -14.76 -11.58
CA ALA A 117 5.66 -14.43 -10.60
C ALA A 117 4.80 -15.64 -10.19
N LEU A 118 4.54 -16.57 -11.11
CA LEU A 118 3.71 -17.76 -10.85
C LEU A 118 4.29 -18.70 -9.78
N PHE A 119 5.62 -18.67 -9.58
CA PHE A 119 6.32 -19.59 -8.68
C PHE A 119 6.70 -18.96 -7.35
N LEU A 120 6.66 -17.63 -7.27
CA LEU A 120 6.86 -16.89 -6.02
C LEU A 120 5.79 -17.32 -4.99
N PRO A 121 6.14 -17.39 -3.70
CA PRO A 121 5.16 -17.62 -2.64
C PRO A 121 4.17 -16.44 -2.59
N ARG A 122 2.90 -16.73 -2.28
CA ARG A 122 1.92 -15.68 -1.93
C ARG A 122 2.47 -14.89 -0.75
N GLN A 123 2.43 -13.56 -0.83
CA GLN A 123 2.77 -12.73 0.32
C GLN A 123 1.76 -13.01 1.46
N PRO A 124 2.21 -13.17 2.71
CA PRO A 124 1.29 -13.27 3.85
C PRO A 124 0.50 -11.95 3.99
N PRO A 125 -0.71 -11.98 4.57
CA PRO A 125 -1.36 -10.75 4.98
C PRO A 125 -0.52 -10.05 6.05
N MET A 126 -0.54 -8.72 6.05
CA MET A 126 0.09 -7.89 7.06
C MET A 126 -0.68 -8.04 8.39
N PRO A 127 -0.01 -8.34 9.52
CA PRO A 127 -0.64 -8.36 10.83
C PRO A 127 -1.24 -6.99 11.19
N LEU A 128 -2.31 -6.99 11.99
CA LEU A 128 -2.97 -5.76 12.44
C LEU A 128 -1.99 -4.79 13.11
N SER A 129 -1.13 -5.28 14.01
CA SER A 129 -0.13 -4.45 14.70
C SER A 129 0.93 -3.82 13.77
N GLU A 130 1.27 -4.48 12.65
CA GLU A 130 2.19 -3.92 11.65
C GLU A 130 1.48 -2.85 10.80
N ALA A 131 0.21 -3.08 10.47
CA ALA A 131 -0.65 -2.10 9.80
C ALA A 131 -0.92 -0.87 10.67
N GLU A 132 -1.11 -1.05 11.98
CA GLU A 132 -1.26 0.02 12.97
C GLU A 132 0.04 0.83 13.12
N GLN A 133 1.19 0.18 13.26
CA GLN A 133 2.49 0.87 13.32
C GLN A 133 2.75 1.69 12.05
N LEU A 134 2.56 1.12 10.85
CA LEU A 134 2.74 1.87 9.59
C LEU A 134 1.74 3.02 9.45
N MET A 135 0.53 2.85 9.99
CA MET A 135 -0.47 3.91 10.02
C MET A 135 -0.07 5.03 10.97
N GLU A 136 0.50 4.73 12.13
CA GLU A 136 1.07 5.72 13.04
C GLU A 136 2.26 6.43 12.40
N GLU A 137 3.29 5.72 11.95
CA GLU A 137 4.50 6.28 11.30
C GLU A 137 4.16 7.24 10.14
N TRP A 138 3.23 6.88 9.25
CA TRP A 138 2.84 7.77 8.13
C TRP A 138 1.99 8.98 8.54
N ASN A 139 1.34 8.95 9.70
CA ASN A 139 0.59 10.08 10.24
C ASN A 139 1.42 10.94 11.21
N GLU A 140 2.51 10.42 11.79
CA GLU A 140 3.50 11.22 12.52
C GLU A 140 4.18 12.24 11.58
N ASP A 141 4.54 11.81 10.37
CA ASP A 141 5.08 12.69 9.32
C ASP A 141 4.04 13.71 8.78
N LEU A 142 2.73 13.53 9.01
CA LEU A 142 1.66 14.33 8.39
C LEU A 142 1.36 15.60 9.20
N ASP A 143 1.96 16.70 8.77
CA ASP A 143 1.78 18.04 9.34
C ASP A 143 0.40 18.66 8.97
N GLY A 144 -0.11 18.41 7.75
CA GLY A 144 -1.45 18.87 7.39
C GLY A 144 -2.06 18.22 6.16
N MET A 145 -3.39 18.18 6.09
CA MET A 145 -4.16 17.61 4.96
C MET A 145 -5.35 18.48 4.59
N GLU A 146 -5.35 19.05 3.38
CA GLU A 146 -6.47 19.82 2.83
C GLU A 146 -7.22 19.02 1.76
N GLY A 147 -8.52 18.78 1.97
CA GLY A 147 -9.39 18.09 1.03
C GLY A 147 -10.13 19.04 0.09
N PHE A 148 -10.32 18.61 -1.15
CA PHE A 148 -11.10 19.29 -2.18
C PHE A 148 -11.94 18.29 -2.99
N VAL A 149 -13.09 18.73 -3.50
CA VAL A 149 -13.99 17.92 -4.33
C VAL A 149 -14.48 18.71 -5.54
N LEU A 150 -14.65 18.02 -6.67
CA LEU A 150 -15.06 18.62 -7.94
C LEU A 150 -16.56 18.96 -7.98
N GLU A 151 -16.92 20.17 -7.58
CA GLU A 151 -18.28 20.69 -7.69
C GLU A 151 -18.49 21.42 -9.04
N GLY A 152 -19.23 20.76 -9.95
CA GLY A 152 -19.59 21.31 -11.26
C GLY A 152 -18.41 21.42 -12.24
N LYS A 153 -17.67 22.54 -12.20
CA LYS A 153 -16.49 22.83 -13.05
C LYS A 153 -15.27 23.34 -12.27
N LYS A 154 -15.31 23.31 -10.93
CA LYS A 154 -14.24 23.80 -10.06
C LYS A 154 -14.08 22.88 -8.86
N PHE A 155 -12.88 22.80 -8.32
CA PHE A 155 -12.67 22.19 -7.01
C PHE A 155 -13.08 23.17 -5.91
N ALA A 156 -13.93 22.72 -5.00
CA ALA A 156 -14.30 23.40 -3.76
C ALA A 156 -13.62 22.68 -2.58
N ARG A 157 -13.39 23.38 -1.46
CA ARG A 157 -12.85 22.75 -0.24
C ARG A 157 -13.87 21.72 0.27
N LEU A 158 -13.38 20.52 0.58
CA LEU A 158 -14.15 19.48 1.25
C LEU A 158 -14.13 19.78 2.75
N PRO A 159 -15.28 19.73 3.46
CA PRO A 159 -15.29 19.82 4.92
C PRO A 159 -14.52 18.66 5.56
N GLU A 160 -13.89 18.91 6.71
CA GLU A 160 -13.00 17.94 7.37
C GLU A 160 -13.79 16.79 8.01
N GLU A 161 -15.04 17.05 8.40
CA GLU A 161 -16.02 16.04 8.82
C GLU A 161 -16.42 15.06 7.70
N GLU A 162 -16.16 15.38 6.44
CA GLU A 162 -16.41 14.49 5.29
C GLU A 162 -15.13 13.73 4.86
N PHE A 163 -14.01 13.87 5.57
CA PHE A 163 -12.80 13.12 5.23
C PHE A 163 -13.02 11.62 5.45
N GLY A 164 -12.66 10.81 4.45
CA GLY A 164 -12.99 9.39 4.40
C GLY A 164 -14.26 9.07 3.62
N HIS A 165 -15.09 10.06 3.26
CA HIS A 165 -16.33 9.86 2.50
C HIS A 165 -16.18 10.20 1.01
N PHE A 166 -16.06 9.16 0.19
CA PHE A 166 -15.90 9.22 -1.26
C PHE A 166 -17.18 8.83 -1.99
N HIS A 167 -17.38 9.34 -3.21
CA HIS A 167 -18.57 9.06 -4.04
C HIS A 167 -18.17 8.56 -5.43
N THR A 168 -18.82 7.51 -5.94
CA THR A 168 -18.41 6.84 -7.20
C THR A 168 -18.40 7.76 -8.42
N GLN A 169 -19.20 8.83 -8.45
CA GLN A 169 -19.31 9.77 -9.59
C GLN A 169 -18.43 11.02 -9.49
N ASP A 170 -17.72 11.23 -8.38
CA ASP A 170 -16.96 12.45 -8.13
C ASP A 170 -15.43 12.26 -8.18
N CYS A 171 -14.71 13.38 -8.21
CA CYS A 171 -13.26 13.43 -8.13
C CYS A 171 -12.85 14.26 -6.91
N TYR A 172 -11.88 13.74 -6.17
CA TYR A 172 -11.38 14.31 -4.93
C TYR A 172 -9.88 14.60 -5.06
N VAL A 173 -9.41 15.61 -4.35
CA VAL A 173 -8.01 16.02 -4.31
C VAL A 173 -7.65 16.28 -2.85
N PHE A 174 -6.63 15.59 -2.33
CA PHE A 174 -6.08 15.85 -1.00
C PHE A 174 -4.65 16.37 -1.17
N LEU A 175 -4.38 17.57 -0.66
CA LEU A 175 -3.04 18.14 -0.52
C LEU A 175 -2.53 17.78 0.88
N CYS A 176 -1.57 16.87 0.96
CA CYS A 176 -0.93 16.47 2.21
C CYS A 176 0.46 17.09 2.30
N ARG A 177 0.75 17.84 3.38
CA ARG A 177 2.09 18.31 3.72
C ARG A 177 2.71 17.33 4.70
N TYR A 178 3.85 16.74 4.32
CA TYR A 178 4.65 15.91 5.21
C TYR A 178 5.91 16.66 5.63
N TRP A 179 6.25 16.56 6.91
CA TRP A 179 7.55 16.99 7.40
C TRP A 179 8.68 16.12 6.82
N VAL A 180 9.83 16.71 6.56
CA VAL A 180 11.02 16.04 6.06
C VAL A 180 12.22 16.45 6.93
N PRO A 181 12.90 15.52 7.62
CA PRO A 181 14.09 15.86 8.38
C PRO A 181 15.19 16.37 7.44
N VAL A 182 15.67 17.59 7.71
CA VAL A 182 16.74 18.25 6.95
C VAL A 182 18.05 17.47 7.11
N GLU A 183 18.78 17.25 6.01
CA GLU A 183 20.18 16.81 6.12
C GLU A 183 21.02 18.03 6.55
N SER A 184 21.63 17.98 7.74
CA SER A 184 22.46 19.10 8.25
C SER A 184 23.56 19.49 7.25
N GLU A 185 23.57 20.77 6.83
CA GLU A 185 24.44 21.32 5.78
C GLU A 185 25.95 21.14 6.06
N GLU A 186 26.32 20.91 7.33
CA GLU A 186 27.64 20.44 7.79
C GLU A 186 28.27 19.37 6.86
N GLN A 187 27.46 18.43 6.35
CA GLN A 187 27.93 17.34 5.51
C GLN A 187 28.24 17.75 4.06
N GLU A 188 27.71 18.88 3.57
CA GLU A 188 28.10 19.47 2.28
C GLU A 188 29.32 20.37 2.42
N GLU A 189 29.40 21.15 3.50
CA GLU A 189 30.56 21.96 3.88
C GLU A 189 31.82 21.11 4.01
N GLU A 190 31.77 20.00 4.77
CA GLU A 190 32.89 19.04 4.87
C GLU A 190 33.31 18.48 3.50
N LYS A 191 32.36 18.17 2.61
CA LYS A 191 32.64 17.65 1.27
C LYS A 191 33.27 18.70 0.35
N LYS A 192 32.93 19.99 0.53
CA LYS A 192 33.57 21.11 -0.17
C LYS A 192 34.98 21.37 0.37
N LYS A 193 35.19 21.39 1.69
CA LYS A 193 36.52 21.54 2.32
C LYS A 193 37.46 20.38 1.94
N LYS A 194 36.99 19.11 1.96
CA LYS A 194 37.77 17.94 1.51
C LYS A 194 38.08 17.93 0.00
N LYS A 195 37.32 18.65 -0.85
CA LYS A 195 37.60 18.77 -2.30
C LYS A 195 38.60 19.87 -2.68
N LYS A 196 38.96 20.77 -1.76
CA LYS A 196 39.85 21.92 -2.06
C LYS A 196 41.33 21.71 -1.72
N ARG A 197 41.72 20.65 -0.99
CA ARG A 197 43.14 20.32 -0.76
C ARG A 197 43.75 19.68 -2.01
N PRO A 198 44.78 20.27 -2.65
CA PRO A 198 45.56 19.61 -3.68
C PRO A 198 46.51 18.59 -3.02
N GLU A 199 46.56 17.36 -3.53
CA GLU A 199 47.57 16.40 -3.10
C GLU A 199 48.94 16.74 -3.73
N GLY A 200 49.77 17.48 -3.00
CA GLY A 200 51.20 17.65 -3.35
C GLY A 200 51.80 19.04 -3.13
N ALA A 201 52.01 19.43 -1.87
CA ALA A 201 53.03 20.40 -1.48
C ALA A 201 53.58 20.00 -0.09
N ALA A 202 54.86 20.30 0.16
CA ALA A 202 55.61 19.83 1.33
C ALA A 202 55.53 20.78 2.53
N GLU A 203 56.16 20.37 3.63
CA GLU A 203 56.23 21.06 4.92
C GLU A 203 56.79 22.48 4.85
N GLY A 204 56.23 23.37 5.69
CA GLY A 204 56.89 24.59 6.18
C GLY A 204 56.33 25.91 5.66
N GLU A 205 55.46 26.55 6.44
CA GLU A 205 55.68 27.87 7.06
C GLU A 205 54.51 28.17 8.04
N GLU A 206 54.77 28.99 9.06
CA GLU A 206 53.78 29.42 10.05
C GLU A 206 53.06 30.66 9.49
N GLU A 207 51.75 30.57 9.25
CA GLU A 207 50.89 31.74 9.05
C GLU A 207 49.82 31.78 10.16
N GLU A 208 49.65 32.95 10.75
CA GLU A 208 48.68 33.23 11.81
C GLU A 208 47.26 33.26 11.20
N GLU A 209 46.42 32.27 11.52
CA GLU A 209 44.98 32.36 11.22
C GLU A 209 44.32 33.27 12.27
N GLU A 210 43.89 34.46 11.85
CA GLU A 210 43.07 35.35 12.69
C GLU A 210 41.72 34.67 13.00
N GLU A 211 41.39 34.53 14.28
CA GLU A 211 40.06 34.08 14.73
C GLU A 211 39.03 35.22 14.49
N GLU A 212 38.53 35.33 13.25
CA GLU A 212 37.26 36.01 13.01
C GLU A 212 36.13 35.17 13.64
N GLU A 213 35.72 35.53 14.85
CA GLU A 213 34.45 35.10 15.44
C GLU A 213 33.29 35.69 14.61
N GLU A 214 32.98 35.08 13.46
CA GLU A 214 31.66 35.25 12.84
C GLU A 214 30.62 34.71 13.84
N GLU A 215 29.77 35.59 14.38
CA GLU A 215 28.59 35.19 15.14
C GLU A 215 27.70 34.34 14.22
N GLU A 216 27.78 33.00 14.37
CA GLU A 216 26.78 32.10 13.80
C GLU A 216 25.42 32.46 14.40
N GLU A 217 24.64 33.29 13.71
CA GLU A 217 23.20 33.36 13.93
C GLU A 217 22.69 31.92 13.86
N GLU A 218 22.18 31.39 14.99
CA GLU A 218 21.48 30.11 15.04
C GLU A 218 20.26 30.16 14.11
N LYS A 219 20.49 29.91 12.82
CA LYS A 219 19.43 29.62 11.88
C LYS A 219 18.77 28.35 12.36
N GLN A 220 17.61 28.53 12.99
CA GLN A 220 16.69 27.45 13.31
C GLN A 220 16.62 26.55 12.08
N PRO A 221 16.82 25.23 12.23
CA PRO A 221 16.82 24.33 11.08
C PRO A 221 15.46 24.47 10.38
N GLU A 222 15.45 25.05 9.18
CA GLU A 222 14.22 25.28 8.42
C GLU A 222 13.52 23.94 8.24
N GLU A 223 12.34 23.77 8.83
CA GLU A 223 11.58 22.53 8.71
C GLU A 223 11.26 22.27 7.23
N ASP A 224 12.03 21.36 6.60
CA ASP A 224 11.77 20.97 5.22
C ASP A 224 10.50 20.12 5.17
N PHE A 225 9.83 20.16 4.04
CA PHE A 225 8.55 19.50 3.86
C PHE A 225 8.36 19.07 2.40
N GLN A 226 7.63 17.97 2.21
CA GLN A 226 7.19 17.52 0.91
C GLN A 226 5.66 17.58 0.84
N CYS A 227 5.13 18.22 -0.19
CA CYS A 227 3.70 18.23 -0.46
C CYS A 227 3.36 17.10 -1.44
N VAL A 228 2.48 16.18 -1.07
CA VAL A 228 1.93 15.17 -1.99
C VAL A 228 0.46 15.47 -2.24
N VAL A 229 0.09 15.54 -3.51
CA VAL A 229 -1.29 15.75 -3.94
C VAL A 229 -1.87 14.43 -4.43
N TYR A 230 -2.78 13.86 -3.65
CA TYR A 230 -3.54 12.67 -4.01
C TYR A 230 -4.79 13.06 -4.79
N PHE A 231 -4.81 12.79 -6.09
CA PHE A 231 -6.02 12.86 -6.90
C PHE A 231 -6.72 11.50 -6.88
N TRP A 232 -7.93 11.43 -6.35
CA TRP A 232 -8.75 10.22 -6.32
C TRP A 232 -9.92 10.35 -7.32
N GLN A 233 -10.07 9.36 -8.19
CA GLN A 233 -11.16 9.29 -9.18
C GLN A 233 -12.16 8.18 -8.84
N GLY A 234 -13.41 8.55 -8.62
CA GLY A 234 -14.51 7.58 -8.49
C GLY A 234 -14.70 6.77 -9.78
N ARG A 235 -15.17 5.53 -9.64
CA ARG A 235 -15.29 4.57 -10.75
C ARG A 235 -16.22 5.03 -11.88
N GLU A 236 -17.27 5.75 -11.53
CA GLU A 236 -18.25 6.34 -12.46
C GLU A 236 -17.88 7.79 -12.85
N ALA A 237 -16.87 8.39 -12.21
CA ALA A 237 -16.47 9.77 -12.42
C ALA A 237 -15.85 10.01 -13.80
N SER A 238 -16.11 11.20 -14.37
CA SER A 238 -15.60 11.60 -15.68
C SER A 238 -14.10 11.89 -15.66
N ASN A 239 -13.39 11.47 -16.71
CA ASN A 239 -11.97 11.79 -16.91
C ASN A 239 -11.71 13.31 -17.05
N MET A 240 -12.74 14.13 -17.28
CA MET A 240 -12.66 15.59 -17.25
C MET A 240 -12.25 16.16 -15.89
N GLY A 241 -12.44 15.41 -14.79
CA GLY A 241 -12.02 15.84 -13.46
C GLY A 241 -10.50 15.96 -13.34
N TRP A 242 -9.76 15.01 -13.93
CA TRP A 242 -8.30 15.05 -13.99
C TRP A 242 -7.81 16.27 -14.77
N LEU A 243 -8.36 16.54 -15.96
CA LEU A 243 -8.02 17.72 -16.75
C LEU A 243 -8.35 19.02 -16.01
N THR A 244 -9.46 19.06 -15.27
CA THR A 244 -9.83 20.23 -14.47
C THR A 244 -8.84 20.45 -13.34
N PHE A 245 -8.34 19.39 -12.70
CA PHE A 245 -7.31 19.46 -11.68
C PHE A 245 -5.97 19.98 -12.26
N THR A 246 -5.47 19.36 -13.34
CA THR A 246 -4.17 19.72 -13.94
C THR A 246 -4.13 21.15 -14.47
N PHE A 247 -5.24 21.66 -15.01
CA PHE A 247 -5.33 23.04 -15.49
C PHE A 247 -5.72 24.07 -14.41
N SER A 248 -6.11 23.66 -13.18
CA SER A 248 -6.51 24.59 -12.11
C SER A 248 -5.70 24.44 -10.82
N LEU A 249 -6.03 23.47 -9.96
CA LEU A 249 -5.38 23.31 -8.65
C LEU A 249 -3.91 22.94 -8.76
N GLN A 250 -3.52 22.04 -9.67
CA GLN A 250 -2.13 21.60 -9.79
C GLN A 250 -1.19 22.80 -9.97
N LYS A 251 -1.46 23.68 -10.95
CA LYS A 251 -0.67 24.88 -11.19
C LYS A 251 -0.62 25.85 -10.00
N LYS A 252 -1.67 25.90 -9.18
CA LYS A 252 -1.66 26.71 -7.96
C LYS A 252 -0.74 26.10 -6.90
N PHE A 253 -0.82 24.78 -6.69
CA PHE A 253 0.04 24.07 -5.75
C PHE A 253 1.51 24.07 -6.21
N GLU A 254 1.79 23.93 -7.50
CA GLU A 254 3.15 24.04 -8.08
C GLU A 254 3.75 25.43 -7.85
N ASN A 255 2.94 26.49 -7.96
CA ASN A 255 3.37 27.86 -7.67
C ASN A 255 3.54 28.14 -6.16
N LEU A 256 2.78 27.47 -5.30
CA LEU A 256 2.87 27.62 -3.84
C LEU A 256 4.02 26.79 -3.25
N PHE A 257 4.35 25.65 -3.86
CA PHE A 257 5.37 24.70 -3.38
C PHE A 257 6.36 24.32 -4.51
N PRO A 258 7.13 25.26 -5.08
CA PRO A 258 8.02 24.98 -6.22
C PRO A 258 9.05 23.90 -5.88
N GLY A 259 9.12 22.86 -6.71
CA GLY A 259 10.07 21.74 -6.53
C GLY A 259 9.76 20.77 -5.38
N LYS A 260 8.78 21.08 -4.51
CA LYS A 260 8.38 20.27 -3.35
C LYS A 260 7.07 19.49 -3.55
N LEU A 261 6.46 19.58 -4.73
CA LEU A 261 5.16 18.96 -5.05
C LEU A 261 5.30 17.61 -5.78
N GLU A 262 4.75 16.55 -5.20
CA GLU A 262 4.47 15.27 -5.87
C GLU A 262 2.98 15.16 -6.18
N VAL A 263 2.60 14.55 -7.32
CA VAL A 263 1.20 14.34 -7.70
C VAL A 263 0.96 12.85 -7.93
N VAL A 264 0.10 12.26 -7.10
CA VAL A 264 -0.26 10.84 -7.15
C VAL A 264 -1.70 10.70 -7.62
N ARG A 265 -1.89 10.11 -8.80
CA ARG A 265 -3.23 9.84 -9.35
C ARG A 265 -3.65 8.40 -9.03
N MET A 266 -4.81 8.25 -8.41
CA MET A 266 -5.42 6.98 -8.04
C MET A 266 -6.86 6.91 -8.56
N THR A 267 -7.37 5.70 -8.73
CA THR A 267 -8.79 5.43 -8.95
C THR A 267 -9.34 4.63 -7.78
N GLN A 268 -10.66 4.61 -7.64
CA GLN A 268 -11.38 3.80 -6.67
C GLN A 268 -10.87 2.34 -6.62
N GLN A 269 -10.60 1.84 -5.41
CA GLN A 269 -10.00 0.52 -5.11
C GLN A 269 -8.58 0.30 -5.69
N GLN A 270 -7.90 1.35 -6.16
CA GLN A 270 -6.48 1.35 -6.54
C GLN A 270 -5.72 2.45 -5.78
N GLU A 271 -6.14 2.72 -4.55
CA GLU A 271 -5.45 3.62 -3.64
C GLU A 271 -4.15 3.00 -3.10
N ASN A 272 -3.13 3.82 -2.85
CA ASN A 272 -1.92 3.35 -2.19
C ASN A 272 -2.12 3.30 -0.65
N PRO A 273 -1.40 2.43 0.08
CA PRO A 273 -1.59 2.28 1.53
C PRO A 273 -1.29 3.55 2.35
N LYS A 274 -0.38 4.43 1.90
CA LYS A 274 -0.08 5.69 2.61
C LYS A 274 -1.26 6.65 2.55
N PHE A 275 -1.95 6.75 1.42
CA PHE A 275 -3.18 7.54 1.33
C PHE A 275 -4.28 6.96 2.23
N LEU A 276 -4.46 5.63 2.23
CA LEU A 276 -5.48 4.96 3.03
C LEU A 276 -5.26 5.11 4.55
N SER A 277 -4.00 5.14 5.01
CA SER A 277 -3.67 5.26 6.45
C SER A 277 -4.14 6.56 7.08
N HIS A 278 -4.25 7.65 6.31
CA HIS A 278 -4.75 8.95 6.80
C HIS A 278 -6.23 8.92 7.19
N PHE A 279 -7.00 7.96 6.68
CA PHE A 279 -8.41 7.77 7.02
C PHE A 279 -8.63 6.79 8.18
N LYS A 280 -7.55 6.27 8.79
CA LYS A 280 -7.60 5.42 10.00
C LYS A 280 -8.60 4.27 9.87
N ARG A 281 -8.51 3.53 8.77
CA ARG A 281 -9.42 2.44 8.33
C ARG A 281 -10.86 2.86 7.99
N LYS A 282 -11.26 4.11 8.22
CA LYS A 282 -12.58 4.67 7.90
C LYS A 282 -12.62 5.22 6.46
N PHE A 283 -12.43 4.32 5.49
CA PHE A 283 -12.51 4.65 4.05
C PHE A 283 -13.86 4.19 3.49
N ILE A 284 -14.81 5.12 3.33
CA ILE A 284 -16.19 4.87 2.90
C ILE A 284 -16.40 5.32 1.45
N VAL A 285 -16.95 4.45 0.60
CA VAL A 285 -17.28 4.76 -0.78
C VAL A 285 -18.79 4.61 -1.02
N HIS A 286 -19.47 5.74 -1.14
CA HIS A 286 -20.88 5.87 -1.49
C HIS A 286 -21.10 5.74 -3.00
N LYS A 287 -22.23 5.16 -3.39
CA LYS A 287 -22.65 5.03 -4.79
C LYS A 287 -23.38 6.29 -5.24
N GLY A 288 -23.07 6.77 -6.45
CA GLY A 288 -23.67 7.97 -7.02
C GLY A 288 -22.83 9.21 -6.77
N LYS A 289 -23.48 10.36 -6.58
CA LYS A 289 -22.86 11.68 -6.52
C LYS A 289 -23.08 12.37 -5.19
N ARG A 290 -22.02 13.02 -4.68
CA ARG A 290 -22.07 13.83 -3.46
C ARG A 290 -23.07 14.98 -3.60
N LYS A 291 -23.89 15.18 -2.57
CA LYS A 291 -25.01 16.16 -2.56
C LYS A 291 -25.95 16.00 -3.77
N ALA A 292 -26.10 14.78 -4.31
CA ALA A 292 -27.23 14.47 -5.18
C ALA A 292 -28.54 14.79 -4.44
N ARG A 293 -29.60 15.11 -5.20
CA ARG A 293 -30.94 15.09 -4.62
C ARG A 293 -31.24 13.66 -4.23
N ASP A 294 -31.78 13.46 -3.04
CA ASP A 294 -32.17 12.14 -2.57
C ASP A 294 -33.28 11.62 -3.49
N ASP A 295 -32.98 10.59 -4.30
CA ASP A 295 -33.86 10.05 -5.36
C ASP A 295 -35.01 9.19 -4.76
N GLY A 296 -35.34 9.42 -3.48
CA GLY A 296 -36.35 8.73 -2.69
C GLY A 296 -35.76 7.90 -1.55
N LEU A 297 -36.65 7.45 -0.66
CA LEU A 297 -36.31 6.68 0.55
C LEU A 297 -35.91 5.25 0.19
N GLN A 298 -34.74 5.07 -0.42
CA GLN A 298 -34.21 3.78 -0.85
C GLN A 298 -33.23 3.22 0.18
N PRO A 299 -33.41 1.96 0.62
CA PRO A 299 -32.45 1.29 1.48
C PRO A 299 -31.08 1.13 0.81
N SER A 300 -30.00 1.30 1.58
CA SER A 300 -28.62 1.18 1.09
C SER A 300 -27.80 0.22 1.94
N LEU A 301 -27.13 -0.72 1.25
CA LEU A 301 -26.27 -1.74 1.83
C LEU A 301 -24.79 -1.40 1.58
N TYR A 302 -23.97 -1.48 2.62
CA TYR A 302 -22.53 -1.31 2.58
C TYR A 302 -21.85 -2.60 3.04
N HIS A 303 -20.74 -2.94 2.40
CA HIS A 303 -19.93 -4.13 2.71
C HIS A 303 -18.55 -3.69 3.16
N ILE A 304 -18.20 -4.05 4.40
CA ILE A 304 -16.89 -3.80 4.99
C ILE A 304 -16.01 -5.02 4.74
N ARG A 305 -14.81 -4.80 4.19
CA ARG A 305 -13.88 -5.89 3.90
C ARG A 305 -12.43 -5.41 3.95
N THR A 306 -11.58 -6.23 4.55
CA THR A 306 -10.13 -6.05 4.57
C THR A 306 -9.43 -7.00 3.61
N ASN A 307 -8.73 -6.46 2.60
CA ASN A 307 -7.94 -7.27 1.66
C ASN A 307 -6.44 -7.22 2.04
N GLY A 308 -5.94 -8.27 2.68
CA GLY A 308 -4.49 -8.50 2.86
C GLY A 308 -3.78 -7.60 3.89
N SER A 309 -4.27 -6.41 4.20
CA SER A 309 -3.80 -5.55 5.30
C SER A 309 -4.96 -4.70 5.82
N ALA A 310 -4.99 -4.41 7.13
CA ALA A 310 -5.94 -3.47 7.72
C ALA A 310 -5.87 -2.05 7.13
N LEU A 311 -4.73 -1.68 6.52
CA LEU A 311 -4.61 -0.44 5.73
C LEU A 311 -5.54 -0.43 4.51
N CYS A 312 -5.90 -1.61 3.98
CA CYS A 312 -6.76 -1.80 2.82
C CYS A 312 -8.23 -2.07 3.19
N THR A 313 -8.64 -1.88 4.46
CA THR A 313 -10.05 -1.97 4.86
C THR A 313 -10.85 -0.87 4.17
N ARG A 314 -11.95 -1.25 3.50
CA ARG A 314 -12.89 -0.30 2.88
C ARG A 314 -14.33 -0.67 3.22
N CYS A 315 -15.18 0.34 3.38
CA CYS A 315 -16.64 0.22 3.49
C CYS A 315 -17.25 0.72 2.17
N ILE A 316 -17.78 -0.17 1.35
CA ILE A 316 -18.26 0.20 0.00
C ILE A 316 -19.75 -0.07 -0.12
N GLN A 317 -20.50 0.94 -0.57
CA GLN A 317 -21.91 0.82 -0.91
C GLN A 317 -22.07 -0.11 -2.12
N ILE A 318 -22.78 -1.22 -1.90
CA ILE A 318 -23.12 -2.21 -2.92
C ILE A 318 -24.59 -2.09 -3.30
N ASN A 319 -25.07 -2.96 -4.20
CA ASN A 319 -26.50 -3.06 -4.43
C ASN A 319 -27.18 -3.65 -3.19
N THR A 320 -28.36 -3.16 -2.85
CA THR A 320 -29.14 -3.64 -1.70
C THR A 320 -29.83 -4.96 -2.07
N ASP A 321 -29.19 -6.09 -1.75
CA ASP A 321 -29.71 -7.44 -2.00
C ASP A 321 -29.11 -8.41 -0.96
N SER A 322 -29.96 -9.16 -0.26
CA SER A 322 -29.52 -10.13 0.77
C SER A 322 -28.61 -11.23 0.24
N SER A 323 -28.69 -11.58 -1.06
CA SER A 323 -27.80 -12.57 -1.67
C SER A 323 -26.34 -12.15 -1.74
N LEU A 324 -26.03 -10.88 -1.39
CA LEU A 324 -24.68 -10.33 -1.30
C LEU A 324 -24.11 -10.34 0.13
N LEU A 325 -24.88 -10.76 1.14
CA LEU A 325 -24.36 -11.01 2.49
C LEU A 325 -23.35 -12.16 2.48
N ASN A 326 -22.48 -12.20 3.50
CA ASN A 326 -21.56 -13.30 3.72
C ASN A 326 -21.26 -13.44 5.22
N SER A 327 -21.33 -14.66 5.74
CA SER A 327 -21.11 -14.96 7.16
C SER A 327 -19.75 -14.56 7.74
N GLU A 328 -18.73 -14.32 6.92
CA GLU A 328 -17.38 -13.92 7.38
C GLU A 328 -17.12 -12.40 7.31
N PHE A 329 -18.10 -11.58 6.96
CA PHE A 329 -17.95 -10.12 6.85
C PHE A 329 -19.04 -9.34 7.61
N CYS A 330 -18.77 -8.05 7.82
CA CYS A 330 -19.72 -7.11 8.39
C CYS A 330 -20.35 -6.21 7.31
N PHE A 331 -21.63 -5.89 7.50
CA PHE A 331 -22.41 -5.08 6.58
C PHE A 331 -23.16 -3.98 7.32
N ILE A 332 -23.36 -2.83 6.69
CA ILE A 332 -24.22 -1.76 7.21
C ILE A 332 -25.42 -1.59 6.29
N LEU A 333 -26.64 -1.73 6.82
CA LEU A 333 -27.90 -1.55 6.09
C LEU A 333 -28.64 -0.33 6.64
N LYS A 334 -28.70 0.75 5.85
CA LYS A 334 -29.60 1.89 6.11
C LYS A 334 -30.99 1.58 5.54
N VAL A 335 -32.02 1.59 6.37
CA VAL A 335 -33.44 1.48 6.00
C VAL A 335 -34.14 2.79 6.35
N PRO A 336 -34.34 3.72 5.39
CA PRO A 336 -34.96 5.02 5.64
C PRO A 336 -36.49 4.92 5.82
N PHE A 337 -37.08 5.87 6.55
CA PHE A 337 -38.51 5.98 6.81
C PHE A 337 -39.11 7.29 6.27
N GLU A 338 -40.41 7.31 5.99
CA GLU A 338 -41.17 8.52 5.57
C GLU A 338 -41.44 9.52 6.71
N SER A 339 -41.00 9.23 7.95
CA SER A 339 -41.28 10.04 9.13
C SER A 339 -40.37 11.25 9.25
N THR A 340 -40.90 12.36 9.78
CA THR A 340 -40.13 13.56 10.14
C THR A 340 -39.33 13.39 11.43
N ASP A 341 -39.76 12.49 12.31
CA ASP A 341 -39.26 12.41 13.69
C ASP A 341 -38.16 11.36 13.86
N ASN A 342 -38.02 10.46 12.89
CA ASN A 342 -36.97 9.43 12.80
C ASN A 342 -36.74 9.13 11.32
N GLN A 343 -35.54 9.40 10.81
CA GLN A 343 -35.21 9.23 9.39
C GLN A 343 -35.07 7.77 8.97
N GLY A 344 -34.96 6.82 9.91
CA GLY A 344 -34.86 5.40 9.61
C GLY A 344 -34.13 4.58 10.68
N ILE A 345 -33.90 3.31 10.36
CA ILE A 345 -33.05 2.42 11.16
C ILE A 345 -31.79 2.10 10.35
N VAL A 346 -30.63 2.15 11.00
CA VAL A 346 -29.37 1.66 10.45
C VAL A 346 -28.94 0.44 11.26
N TYR A 347 -28.73 -0.67 10.56
CA TYR A 347 -28.24 -1.92 11.13
C TYR A 347 -26.77 -2.12 10.79
N THR A 348 -25.94 -2.40 11.79
CA THR A 348 -24.67 -3.11 11.59
C THR A 348 -24.97 -4.61 11.73
N TRP A 349 -24.94 -5.33 10.62
CA TRP A 349 -25.10 -6.79 10.59
C TRP A 349 -23.72 -7.44 10.68
N VAL A 350 -23.55 -8.30 11.68
CA VAL A 350 -22.30 -9.02 11.97
C VAL A 350 -22.49 -10.49 11.59
N GLY A 351 -21.77 -10.94 10.55
CA GLY A 351 -21.75 -12.34 10.16
C GLY A 351 -21.22 -13.25 11.27
N ARG A 352 -21.74 -14.48 11.39
CA ARG A 352 -21.41 -15.39 12.51
C ARG A 352 -19.94 -15.80 12.61
N ALA A 353 -19.16 -15.55 11.57
CA ALA A 353 -17.73 -15.85 11.45
C ALA A 353 -16.89 -14.61 11.09
N ALA A 354 -17.48 -13.41 11.18
CA ALA A 354 -16.74 -12.16 10.99
C ALA A 354 -15.71 -11.93 12.11
N ASP A 355 -14.64 -11.20 11.80
CA ASP A 355 -13.61 -10.88 12.79
C ASP A 355 -14.14 -9.88 13.84
N PRO A 356 -13.92 -10.10 15.15
CA PRO A 356 -14.38 -9.18 16.20
C PRO A 356 -13.86 -7.74 16.07
N ASP A 357 -12.66 -7.54 15.50
CA ASP A 357 -12.12 -6.21 15.22
C ASP A 357 -12.86 -5.54 14.05
N GLU A 358 -13.19 -6.30 12.99
CA GLU A 358 -14.02 -5.79 11.89
C GLU A 358 -15.46 -5.49 12.36
N ALA A 359 -16.02 -6.28 13.28
CA ALA A 359 -17.34 -6.02 13.86
C ALA A 359 -17.37 -4.71 14.66
N LYS A 360 -16.35 -4.46 15.49
CA LYS A 360 -16.20 -3.19 16.21
C LYS A 360 -15.99 -2.01 15.25
N LEU A 361 -15.13 -2.19 14.23
CA LEU A 361 -14.91 -1.16 13.21
C LEU A 361 -16.20 -0.84 12.43
N ALA A 362 -17.05 -1.84 12.18
CA ALA A 362 -18.34 -1.65 11.52
C ALA A 362 -19.31 -0.81 12.35
N GLU A 363 -19.38 -1.06 13.67
CA GLU A 363 -20.14 -0.22 14.59
C GLU A 363 -19.58 1.22 14.64
N ASP A 364 -18.26 1.38 14.74
CA ASP A 364 -17.58 2.69 14.71
C ASP A 364 -17.79 3.44 13.37
N MET A 365 -17.88 2.72 12.24
CA MET A 365 -18.22 3.29 10.94
C MET A 365 -19.69 3.71 10.88
N MET A 366 -20.62 2.86 11.31
CA MET A 366 -22.05 3.20 11.39
C MET A 366 -22.27 4.47 12.22
N ASN A 367 -21.62 4.56 13.37
CA ASN A 367 -21.74 5.71 14.27
C ASN A 367 -21.16 7.01 13.69
N CYS A 368 -20.15 6.93 12.82
CA CYS A 368 -19.61 8.10 12.09
C CYS A 368 -20.41 8.44 10.82
N MET A 369 -20.96 7.44 10.11
CA MET A 369 -21.65 7.64 8.83
C MET A 369 -23.06 8.24 8.97
N PHE A 370 -23.71 8.06 10.12
CA PHE A 370 -25.10 8.46 10.34
C PHE A 370 -25.23 9.24 11.64
N ASP A 371 -25.94 10.35 11.60
CA ASP A 371 -26.27 11.15 12.78
C ASP A 371 -27.34 10.47 13.66
N ASP A 372 -27.70 11.11 14.77
CA ASP A 372 -28.65 10.57 15.75
C ASP A 372 -30.13 10.73 15.33
N SER A 373 -30.40 11.19 14.10
CA SER A 373 -31.76 11.14 13.52
C SER A 373 -32.15 9.75 13.01
N TYR A 374 -31.19 8.82 12.96
CA TYR A 374 -31.40 7.40 12.68
C TYR A 374 -31.29 6.58 13.97
N SER A 375 -32.17 5.59 14.12
CA SER A 375 -32.00 4.56 15.14
C SER A 375 -30.89 3.59 14.73
N LYS A 376 -29.82 3.46 15.53
CA LYS A 376 -28.65 2.63 15.22
C LYS A 376 -28.74 1.31 16.01
N GLN A 377 -28.52 0.16 15.36
CA GLN A 377 -28.59 -1.16 15.99
C GLN A 377 -27.48 -2.07 15.46
N VAL A 378 -26.81 -2.82 16.34
CA VAL A 378 -25.93 -3.95 15.97
C VAL A 378 -26.75 -5.23 16.10
N ILE A 379 -26.71 -6.09 15.07
CA ILE A 379 -27.42 -7.38 15.02
C ILE A 379 -26.49 -8.48 14.53
N ASN A 380 -26.61 -9.68 15.09
CA ASN A 380 -25.85 -10.85 14.65
C ASN A 380 -26.61 -11.63 13.58
N GLU A 381 -25.89 -12.38 12.74
CA GLU A 381 -26.47 -13.35 11.82
C GLU A 381 -27.39 -14.35 12.54
N GLY A 382 -28.65 -14.43 12.09
CA GLY A 382 -29.71 -15.23 12.70
C GLY A 382 -30.59 -14.50 13.73
N GLU A 383 -30.26 -13.27 14.10
CA GLU A 383 -31.05 -12.42 15.00
C GLU A 383 -31.80 -11.28 14.26
N GLU A 384 -31.96 -11.38 12.93
CA GLU A 384 -32.46 -10.29 12.11
C GLU A 384 -33.98 -10.04 12.26
N PRO A 385 -34.44 -8.79 12.49
CA PRO A 385 -35.87 -8.48 12.59
C PRO A 385 -36.64 -8.70 11.28
N GLU A 386 -37.62 -9.61 11.28
CA GLU A 386 -38.41 -9.99 10.09
C GLU A 386 -39.00 -8.80 9.32
N ASN A 387 -39.66 -7.88 10.02
CA ASN A 387 -40.47 -6.83 9.40
C ASN A 387 -39.67 -5.65 8.83
N PHE A 388 -38.42 -5.46 9.23
CA PHE A 388 -37.63 -4.27 8.88
C PHE A 388 -36.34 -4.61 8.14
N PHE A 389 -35.57 -5.60 8.62
CA PHE A 389 -34.30 -5.96 7.98
C PHE A 389 -34.53 -6.67 6.65
N TRP A 390 -35.27 -7.78 6.66
CA TRP A 390 -35.50 -8.58 5.44
C TRP A 390 -36.35 -7.86 4.39
N VAL A 391 -37.25 -6.96 4.82
CA VAL A 391 -38.01 -6.08 3.93
C VAL A 391 -37.12 -4.97 3.36
N GLY A 392 -36.33 -4.31 4.21
CA GLY A 392 -35.42 -3.22 3.80
C GLY A 392 -34.30 -3.69 2.86
N ILE A 393 -33.79 -4.90 3.03
CA ILE A 393 -32.80 -5.50 2.11
C ILE A 393 -33.43 -6.16 0.86
N GLY A 394 -34.77 -6.09 0.73
CA GLY A 394 -35.56 -6.50 -0.44
C GLY A 394 -36.27 -7.85 -0.31
N ALA A 395 -35.62 -8.86 0.28
CA ALA A 395 -36.18 -10.15 0.70
C ALA A 395 -35.10 -10.97 1.44
N GLN A 396 -35.47 -12.03 2.15
CA GLN A 396 -34.51 -13.07 2.56
C GLN A 396 -34.19 -13.99 1.37
N LYS A 397 -32.90 -14.21 1.10
CA LYS A 397 -32.40 -15.11 0.04
C LYS A 397 -31.22 -15.93 0.57
N PRO A 398 -30.86 -17.06 -0.05
CA PRO A 398 -29.61 -17.75 0.22
C PRO A 398 -28.42 -16.83 -0.10
N TYR A 399 -27.44 -16.79 0.81
CA TYR A 399 -26.21 -16.02 0.70
C TYR A 399 -24.99 -16.90 1.06
N ASP A 400 -23.79 -16.36 0.91
CA ASP A 400 -22.56 -17.14 1.02
C ASP A 400 -22.14 -17.34 2.49
N GLY A 401 -21.59 -18.51 2.80
CA GLY A 401 -21.18 -18.90 4.15
C GLY A 401 -19.68 -18.99 4.36
N ASP A 402 -18.87 -18.81 3.30
CA ASP A 402 -17.40 -18.90 3.35
C ASP A 402 -16.70 -17.70 2.70
N ALA A 403 -15.57 -17.30 3.30
CA ALA A 403 -14.60 -16.39 2.68
C ALA A 403 -13.23 -17.05 2.46
N ASP A 404 -13.18 -18.39 2.42
CA ASP A 404 -11.93 -19.18 2.34
C ASP A 404 -11.03 -18.78 1.17
N TYR A 405 -11.63 -18.30 0.07
CA TYR A 405 -10.91 -17.78 -1.09
C TYR A 405 -9.93 -16.66 -0.71
N MET A 406 -10.22 -15.80 0.27
CA MET A 406 -9.33 -14.73 0.74
C MET A 406 -7.93 -15.23 1.15
N LYS A 407 -7.87 -16.44 1.72
CA LYS A 407 -6.63 -17.09 2.19
C LYS A 407 -5.74 -17.53 1.03
N TYR A 408 -6.32 -17.80 -0.14
CA TYR A 408 -5.64 -18.35 -1.31
C TYR A 408 -5.61 -17.41 -2.53
N SER A 409 -6.44 -16.36 -2.54
CA SER A 409 -6.65 -15.48 -3.68
C SER A 409 -5.35 -14.85 -4.16
N ARG A 410 -5.04 -15.03 -5.45
CA ARG A 410 -3.92 -14.41 -6.17
C ARG A 410 -4.37 -14.05 -7.59
N LEU A 411 -4.14 -12.81 -8.00
CA LEU A 411 -4.44 -12.33 -9.34
C LEU A 411 -3.13 -12.07 -10.10
N PHE A 412 -3.00 -12.61 -11.30
CA PHE A 412 -1.86 -12.38 -12.19
C PHE A 412 -2.32 -11.76 -13.52
N ARG A 413 -1.54 -10.82 -14.05
CA ARG A 413 -1.69 -10.26 -15.40
C ARG A 413 -0.73 -11.00 -16.34
N CYS A 414 -1.25 -11.58 -17.42
CA CYS A 414 -0.46 -12.14 -18.51
C CYS A 414 -0.55 -11.21 -19.71
N SER A 415 0.55 -10.56 -20.06
CA SER A 415 0.60 -9.49 -21.06
C SER A 415 1.83 -9.59 -21.96
N ASN A 416 1.77 -8.96 -23.14
CA ASN A 416 2.91 -8.79 -24.04
C ASN A 416 3.54 -7.37 -24.04
N GLU A 417 3.00 -6.42 -23.26
CA GLU A 417 3.40 -4.99 -23.23
C GLU A 417 4.91 -4.74 -23.19
N LYS A 418 5.69 -5.62 -22.55
CA LYS A 418 7.16 -5.52 -22.43
C LYS A 418 7.91 -5.90 -23.72
N GLY A 419 7.20 -6.16 -24.83
CA GLY A 419 7.74 -6.71 -26.07
C GLY A 419 7.95 -8.23 -26.05
N TYR A 420 7.59 -8.90 -24.94
CA TYR A 420 7.61 -10.34 -24.75
C TYR A 420 6.52 -10.74 -23.76
N PHE A 421 6.09 -12.01 -23.81
CA PHE A 421 5.08 -12.53 -22.91
C PHE A 421 5.60 -12.58 -21.47
N ALA A 422 4.98 -11.84 -20.56
CA ALA A 422 5.34 -11.77 -19.16
C ALA A 422 4.12 -11.97 -18.27
N VAL A 423 4.34 -12.61 -17.12
CA VAL A 423 3.34 -12.74 -16.06
C VAL A 423 3.79 -11.93 -14.84
N SER A 424 2.96 -11.00 -14.39
CA SER A 424 3.15 -10.25 -13.14
C SER A 424 2.00 -10.53 -12.17
N GLU A 425 2.31 -10.64 -10.88
CA GLU A 425 1.30 -10.73 -9.82
C GLU A 425 0.80 -9.31 -9.46
N LYS A 426 -0.50 -9.19 -9.19
CA LYS A 426 -1.13 -8.01 -8.59
C LYS A 426 -1.08 -8.14 -7.07
N CYS A 427 -1.08 -7.00 -6.38
CA CYS A 427 -1.12 -6.97 -4.92
C CYS A 427 -2.35 -7.73 -4.36
N SER A 428 -2.29 -8.16 -3.10
CA SER A 428 -3.38 -8.89 -2.43
C SER A 428 -4.70 -8.12 -2.37
N ASP A 429 -4.64 -6.79 -2.45
CA ASP A 429 -5.78 -5.86 -2.56
C ASP A 429 -6.10 -5.53 -4.02
N PHE A 430 -6.37 -6.56 -4.82
CA PHE A 430 -6.77 -6.39 -6.22
C PHE A 430 -8.27 -6.11 -6.34
N CYS A 431 -8.65 -5.31 -7.34
CA CYS A 431 -10.03 -4.88 -7.56
C CYS A 431 -10.59 -5.33 -8.92
N GLN A 432 -11.88 -5.09 -9.18
CA GLN A 432 -12.49 -5.46 -10.48
C GLN A 432 -11.83 -4.72 -11.66
N ASP A 433 -11.36 -3.49 -11.45
CA ASP A 433 -10.74 -2.67 -12.49
C ASP A 433 -9.26 -3.01 -12.74
N ASP A 434 -8.69 -3.98 -12.00
CA ASP A 434 -7.44 -4.66 -12.40
C ASP A 434 -7.61 -5.64 -13.57
N LEU A 435 -8.86 -5.96 -13.97
CA LEU A 435 -9.16 -6.83 -15.09
C LEU A 435 -9.04 -6.08 -16.43
N ALA A 436 -7.80 -5.94 -16.90
CA ALA A 436 -7.43 -5.29 -18.16
C ALA A 436 -8.05 -6.01 -19.37
N ASP A 437 -8.85 -5.30 -20.17
CA ASP A 437 -9.68 -5.86 -21.26
C ASP A 437 -8.89 -6.29 -22.50
N ASP A 438 -7.67 -5.80 -22.61
CA ASP A 438 -6.64 -6.11 -23.59
C ASP A 438 -5.75 -7.30 -23.17
N ASP A 439 -5.82 -7.74 -21.90
CA ASP A 439 -5.00 -8.83 -21.36
C ASP A 439 -5.79 -10.04 -20.86
N ILE A 440 -5.02 -11.05 -20.44
CA ILE A 440 -5.54 -12.25 -19.80
C ILE A 440 -5.14 -12.24 -18.33
N MET A 441 -6.13 -12.45 -17.47
CA MET A 441 -5.95 -12.43 -16.03
C MET A 441 -6.10 -13.84 -15.47
N LEU A 442 -5.17 -14.26 -14.61
CA LEU A 442 -5.24 -15.55 -13.93
C LEU A 442 -5.62 -15.33 -12.46
N LEU A 443 -6.73 -15.90 -12.02
CA LEU A 443 -7.17 -15.83 -10.63
C LEU A 443 -7.15 -17.23 -10.01
N ASP A 444 -6.22 -17.50 -9.09
CA ASP A 444 -6.31 -18.66 -8.20
C ASP A 444 -7.18 -18.28 -7.00
N ASN A 445 -8.23 -19.04 -6.69
CA ASN A 445 -9.08 -18.82 -5.51
C ASN A 445 -8.96 -19.94 -4.44
N GLY A 446 -7.97 -20.82 -4.55
CA GLY A 446 -7.80 -21.98 -3.67
C GLY A 446 -8.42 -23.28 -4.19
N ARG A 447 -9.42 -23.20 -5.07
CA ARG A 447 -10.13 -24.38 -5.63
C ARG A 447 -10.09 -24.41 -7.16
N GLU A 448 -10.29 -23.26 -7.79
CA GLU A 448 -10.23 -23.06 -9.23
C GLU A 448 -9.16 -22.01 -9.57
N VAL A 449 -8.47 -22.22 -10.69
CA VAL A 449 -7.63 -21.23 -11.36
C VAL A 449 -8.41 -20.78 -12.59
N TYR A 450 -8.96 -19.57 -12.52
CA TYR A 450 -9.70 -18.97 -13.61
C TYR A 450 -8.73 -18.28 -14.57
N MET A 451 -8.81 -18.64 -15.84
CA MET A 451 -8.24 -17.87 -16.94
C MET A 451 -9.33 -16.93 -17.45
N TRP A 452 -9.34 -15.69 -16.97
CA TRP A 452 -10.24 -14.63 -17.41
C TRP A 452 -9.67 -13.96 -18.67
N VAL A 453 -10.48 -13.88 -19.72
CA VAL A 453 -10.08 -13.39 -21.04
C VAL A 453 -10.81 -12.10 -21.36
N GLY A 454 -10.04 -11.01 -21.50
CA GLY A 454 -10.51 -9.71 -21.99
C GLY A 454 -10.92 -9.76 -23.46
N THR A 455 -11.77 -8.83 -23.87
CA THR A 455 -12.38 -8.81 -25.21
C THR A 455 -11.43 -8.39 -26.33
N GLN A 456 -10.32 -7.75 -25.99
CA GLN A 456 -9.34 -7.19 -26.93
C GLN A 456 -8.04 -8.04 -27.00
N THR A 457 -8.03 -9.21 -26.37
CA THR A 457 -6.86 -10.11 -26.27
C THR A 457 -6.49 -10.81 -27.59
N SER A 458 -5.19 -11.06 -27.81
CA SER A 458 -4.73 -11.80 -28.98
C SER A 458 -4.79 -13.33 -28.82
N GLN A 459 -4.92 -14.05 -29.95
CA GLN A 459 -4.84 -15.51 -29.97
C GLN A 459 -3.47 -16.05 -29.49
N VAL A 460 -2.41 -15.25 -29.62
CA VAL A 460 -1.06 -15.60 -29.14
C VAL A 460 -1.04 -15.59 -27.62
N GLU A 461 -1.59 -14.56 -26.99
CA GLU A 461 -1.71 -14.48 -25.53
C GLU A 461 -2.60 -15.58 -24.98
N ILE A 462 -3.77 -15.84 -25.60
CA ILE A 462 -4.65 -16.95 -25.18
C ILE A 462 -3.87 -18.27 -25.15
N LYS A 463 -3.06 -18.55 -26.17
CA LYS A 463 -2.25 -19.77 -26.25
C LYS A 463 -1.10 -19.81 -25.23
N LEU A 464 -0.47 -18.68 -24.91
CA LEU A 464 0.63 -18.59 -23.95
C LEU A 464 0.13 -18.61 -22.50
N SER A 465 -0.91 -17.86 -22.19
CA SER A 465 -1.57 -17.86 -20.88
C SER A 465 -2.18 -19.21 -20.54
N LEU A 466 -2.74 -19.94 -21.51
CA LEU A 466 -3.20 -21.32 -21.28
C LEU A 466 -2.06 -22.26 -20.85
N LYS A 467 -0.87 -22.11 -21.44
CA LYS A 467 0.32 -22.86 -20.99
C LYS A 467 0.78 -22.40 -19.60
N ALA A 468 0.76 -21.10 -19.34
CA ALA A 468 1.08 -20.54 -18.02
C ALA A 468 0.16 -21.11 -16.92
N CYS A 469 -1.16 -21.17 -17.16
CA CYS A 469 -2.13 -21.85 -16.29
C CYS A 469 -1.77 -23.32 -16.03
N GLN A 470 -1.46 -24.08 -17.07
CA GLN A 470 -1.13 -25.51 -16.95
C GLN A 470 0.10 -25.73 -16.07
N VAL A 471 1.15 -24.91 -16.27
CA VAL A 471 2.38 -24.96 -15.48
C VAL A 471 2.12 -24.51 -14.03
N TYR A 472 1.34 -23.45 -13.80
CA TYR A 472 0.95 -23.01 -12.46
C TYR A 472 0.16 -24.10 -11.70
N ILE A 473 -0.83 -24.73 -12.35
CA ILE A 473 -1.63 -25.81 -11.74
C ILE A 473 -0.78 -27.07 -11.49
N GLN A 474 0.23 -27.35 -12.31
CA GLN A 474 1.21 -28.40 -12.04
C GLN A 474 2.09 -28.07 -10.83
N HIS A 475 2.56 -26.82 -10.73
CA HIS A 475 3.31 -26.34 -9.58
C HIS A 475 2.48 -26.40 -8.28
N MET A 476 1.25 -25.91 -8.29
CA MET A 476 0.35 -25.95 -7.14
C MET A 476 0.04 -27.38 -6.70
N ARG A 477 -0.16 -28.33 -7.63
CA ARG A 477 -0.30 -29.77 -7.29
C ARG A 477 0.92 -30.37 -6.58
N SER A 478 2.11 -29.78 -6.72
CA SER A 478 3.32 -30.20 -5.99
C SER A 478 3.50 -29.52 -4.62
N LYS A 479 2.91 -28.34 -4.42
CA LYS A 479 2.99 -27.57 -3.16
C LYS A 479 1.81 -27.79 -2.22
N ASP A 480 0.62 -27.99 -2.77
CA ASP A 480 -0.67 -28.10 -2.07
C ASP A 480 -1.44 -29.29 -2.66
N THR A 481 -1.18 -30.48 -2.10
CA THR A 481 -1.82 -31.72 -2.51
C THR A 481 -3.25 -31.87 -1.97
N ALA A 482 -3.61 -31.10 -0.94
CA ALA A 482 -4.93 -31.13 -0.31
C ALA A 482 -5.99 -30.42 -1.17
N HIS A 483 -5.62 -29.35 -1.88
CA HIS A 483 -6.55 -28.53 -2.67
C HIS A 483 -6.18 -28.52 -4.16
N PRO A 484 -6.42 -29.62 -4.91
CA PRO A 484 -6.05 -29.71 -6.31
C PRO A 484 -6.80 -28.68 -7.18
N ARG A 485 -6.07 -27.69 -7.69
CA ARG A 485 -6.62 -26.59 -8.50
C ARG A 485 -7.18 -27.09 -9.83
N LYS A 486 -8.40 -26.65 -10.19
CA LYS A 486 -9.04 -26.91 -11.50
C LYS A 486 -8.94 -25.70 -12.41
N LEU A 487 -8.56 -25.88 -13.67
CA LEU A 487 -8.58 -24.80 -14.67
C LEU A 487 -10.02 -24.49 -15.09
N ARG A 488 -10.39 -23.21 -15.12
CA ARG A 488 -11.68 -22.76 -15.65
C ARG A 488 -11.50 -21.55 -16.56
N LEU A 489 -12.15 -21.54 -17.72
CA LEU A 489 -12.15 -20.38 -18.62
C LEU A 489 -13.29 -19.43 -18.22
N VAL A 490 -12.99 -18.14 -18.14
CA VAL A 490 -13.95 -17.05 -17.92
C VAL A 490 -13.78 -16.02 -19.02
N ARG A 491 -14.88 -15.41 -19.47
CA ARG A 491 -14.86 -14.30 -20.43
C ARG A 491 -15.50 -13.08 -19.77
N LYS A 492 -15.00 -11.89 -20.12
CA LYS A 492 -15.57 -10.61 -19.68
C LYS A 492 -17.10 -10.58 -19.85
N GLY A 493 -17.82 -10.29 -18.77
CA GLY A 493 -19.29 -10.21 -18.75
C GLY A 493 -20.02 -11.55 -18.62
N ASN A 494 -19.31 -12.66 -18.41
CA ASN A 494 -19.86 -13.97 -18.08
C ASN A 494 -19.08 -14.62 -16.92
N GLU A 495 -18.79 -13.82 -15.89
CA GLU A 495 -18.12 -14.25 -14.66
C GLU A 495 -19.08 -15.03 -13.73
N PRO A 496 -18.72 -16.24 -13.28
CA PRO A 496 -19.52 -16.97 -12.30
C PRO A 496 -19.40 -16.35 -10.89
N PRO A 497 -20.38 -16.54 -9.98
CA PRO A 497 -20.32 -16.01 -8.61
C PRO A 497 -19.05 -16.37 -7.83
N ALA A 498 -18.52 -17.59 -8.03
CA ALA A 498 -17.28 -18.05 -7.39
C ALA A 498 -16.00 -17.33 -7.90
N PHE A 499 -16.08 -16.62 -9.03
CA PHE A 499 -15.06 -15.68 -9.50
C PHE A 499 -15.33 -14.29 -8.92
N THR A 500 -16.55 -13.76 -9.08
CA THR A 500 -16.87 -12.38 -8.70
C THR A 500 -16.74 -12.12 -7.20
N ARG A 501 -17.04 -13.10 -6.33
CA ARG A 501 -16.86 -12.98 -4.87
C ARG A 501 -15.41 -12.69 -4.45
N CYS A 502 -14.43 -13.07 -5.27
CA CYS A 502 -13.02 -12.78 -5.00
C CYS A 502 -12.70 -11.29 -5.01
N PHE A 503 -13.53 -10.45 -5.63
CA PHE A 503 -13.35 -9.00 -5.74
C PHE A 503 -14.33 -8.27 -4.81
N HIS A 504 -13.84 -7.30 -4.04
CA HIS A 504 -14.71 -6.49 -3.19
C HIS A 504 -15.60 -5.57 -4.04
N ALA A 505 -16.89 -5.50 -3.72
CA ALA A 505 -17.89 -4.65 -4.39
C ALA A 505 -17.97 -4.83 -5.93
N TRP A 506 -17.88 -6.07 -6.43
CA TRP A 506 -18.08 -6.37 -7.85
C TRP A 506 -19.40 -5.81 -8.39
N SER A 507 -19.35 -5.14 -9.53
CA SER A 507 -20.54 -4.60 -10.20
C SER A 507 -20.40 -4.67 -11.73
N VAL A 508 -21.22 -3.92 -12.47
CA VAL A 508 -21.10 -3.85 -13.94
C VAL A 508 -19.76 -3.21 -14.32
N PHE A 509 -19.10 -3.73 -15.36
CA PHE A 509 -17.89 -3.10 -15.90
C PHE A 509 -18.16 -1.67 -16.37
N ARG A 510 -17.24 -0.76 -16.05
CA ARG A 510 -17.25 0.61 -16.55
C ARG A 510 -17.29 0.59 -18.08
N LYS A 511 -18.36 1.13 -18.67
CA LYS A 511 -18.38 1.48 -20.09
C LYS A 511 -17.61 2.79 -20.24
N PRO A 512 -16.64 2.92 -21.17
CA PRO A 512 -16.15 4.21 -21.58
C PRO A 512 -17.34 5.09 -21.96
N LEU A 513 -17.42 6.31 -21.41
CA LEU A 513 -18.38 7.30 -21.88
C LEU A 513 -18.00 7.63 -23.33
N ALA A 514 -18.95 7.43 -24.25
CA ALA A 514 -18.78 7.62 -25.68
C ALA A 514 -18.72 9.11 -26.08
#